data_AF-A0A1F7AVT0-F1
#
_entry.id   AF-A0A1F7AVT0-F1
#
_cell.length_a   1.000
_cell.length_b   1.000
_cell.length_c   1.000
_cell.angle_alpha   90.00
_cell.angle_beta   90.00
_cell.angle_gamma   90.00
#
_symmetry.space_group_name_H-M   'P 1'
#
loop_
_entity.id
_entity.type
_entity.pdbx_description
1 polymer ?
#
loop_
_entity_poly.entity_id
_entity_poly.type
_entity_poly.pdbx_seq_one_letter_code
_entity_poly.pdbx_strand_id
1 'polypeptide(L)'
;MSDFESLGAESSEGGAASAEAVEKLREQMKKASAAIKAIQREEGKQKKKEDKLAALLVKLIKSAGGATSGVLALIVQLLNENIPAGFILAILILGKEDLKKEAGEDLMLKSDYDDPEQKMLEGKKGDLTKEERKIFKKKEQEMEDLEDTEVLSPKIREELNEWGEMILAAGLSSPHKTIGTVLDEERKIKAPAVQLATFSLRDYFTTHGLEYDYDDMWEFSAAVLRSVMVKIDKAAKHVKKEVLPAGF
;
A
#
# COMPACT_ATOMS: atom_id res chain seq x y z
N MET A 1 22.18 -21.61 28.52
CA MET A 1 23.26 -20.94 29.28
C MET A 1 24.56 -21.57 28.83
N SER A 2 25.60 -20.73 28.69
CA SER A 2 27.00 -21.11 28.50
C SER A 2 27.45 -21.46 27.09
N ASP A 3 27.65 -20.42 26.26
CA ASP A 3 28.68 -20.38 25.21
C ASP A 3 29.15 -18.90 25.03
N PHE A 4 29.39 -18.24 26.16
CA PHE A 4 29.94 -16.87 26.27
C PHE A 4 31.21 -16.89 27.13
N GLU A 5 32.06 -17.90 26.99
CA GLU A 5 33.36 -17.93 27.68
C GLU A 5 34.42 -18.55 26.77
N SER A 6 34.86 -17.82 25.73
CA SER A 6 36.10 -18.19 25.03
C SER A 6 36.76 -17.05 24.25
N LEU A 7 36.73 -15.81 24.74
CA LEU A 7 37.57 -14.75 24.19
C LEU A 7 38.16 -13.92 25.32
N GLY A 8 39.21 -14.47 25.93
CA GLY A 8 39.98 -13.79 26.96
C GLY A 8 41.26 -14.53 27.27
N ALA A 9 42.29 -14.34 26.45
CA ALA A 9 43.69 -14.21 26.89
C ALA A 9 44.64 -14.17 25.68
N GLU A 10 44.92 -12.98 25.15
CA GLU A 10 46.29 -12.56 24.83
C GLU A 10 46.35 -11.04 25.02
N SER A 11 47.07 -10.62 26.06
CA SER A 11 47.26 -9.24 26.46
C SER A 11 48.59 -8.72 25.91
N SER A 12 48.57 -7.64 25.12
CA SER A 12 49.62 -6.62 25.17
C SER A 12 49.13 -5.28 24.60
N GLU A 13 49.58 -4.21 25.25
CA GLU A 13 49.41 -2.78 24.97
C GLU A 13 48.04 -2.14 25.23
N GLY A 14 47.89 -1.67 26.47
CA GLY A 14 46.86 -0.74 26.89
C GLY A 14 46.97 0.61 26.20
N GLY A 15 46.11 0.83 25.21
CA GLY A 15 45.57 2.14 24.90
C GLY A 15 44.31 2.34 25.74
N ALA A 16 44.36 3.22 26.73
CA ALA A 16 43.17 3.64 27.48
C ALA A 16 42.18 4.28 26.49
N ALA A 17 41.17 3.51 26.06
CA ALA A 17 39.97 4.10 25.49
C ALA A 17 39.46 5.11 26.53
N SER A 18 39.42 6.40 26.18
CA SER A 18 39.03 7.43 27.14
C SER A 18 37.66 7.09 27.71
N ALA A 19 37.43 7.35 29.00
CA ALA A 19 36.12 7.14 29.62
C ALA A 19 34.99 7.78 28.79
N GLU A 20 35.30 8.91 28.14
CA GLU A 20 34.46 9.61 27.19
C GLU A 20 34.14 8.81 25.90
N ALA A 21 35.09 8.04 25.36
CA ALA A 21 34.86 7.17 24.20
C ALA A 21 33.96 5.98 24.54
N VAL A 22 34.13 5.39 25.74
CA VAL A 22 33.28 4.31 26.24
C VAL A 22 31.86 4.82 26.54
N GLU A 23 31.74 6.02 27.09
CA GLU A 23 30.46 6.68 27.35
C GLU A 23 29.71 7.02 26.04
N LYS A 24 30.40 7.60 25.05
CA LYS A 24 29.86 7.86 23.71
C LYS A 24 29.41 6.58 23.00
N LEU A 25 30.17 5.49 23.12
CA LEU A 25 29.80 4.18 22.56
C LEU A 25 28.54 3.62 23.24
N ARG A 26 28.44 3.73 24.57
CA ARG A 26 27.27 3.29 25.34
C ARG A 26 26.02 4.08 24.99
N GLU A 27 26.14 5.39 24.78
CA GLU A 27 25.04 6.23 24.30
C GLU A 27 24.60 5.85 22.88
N GLN A 28 25.56 5.62 21.96
CA GLN A 28 25.26 5.18 20.60
C GLN A 28 24.56 3.81 20.59
N MET A 29 25.02 2.85 21.39
CA MET A 29 24.36 1.55 21.52
C MET A 29 22.97 1.63 22.14
N LYS A 30 22.76 2.54 23.10
CA LYS A 30 21.43 2.77 23.69
C LYS A 30 20.46 3.37 22.67
N LYS A 31 20.91 4.35 21.87
CA LYS A 31 20.11 4.96 20.78
C LYS A 31 19.82 3.93 19.68
N ALA A 32 20.80 3.13 19.28
CA ALA A 32 20.62 2.06 18.30
C ALA A 32 19.67 0.96 18.81
N SER A 33 19.80 0.52 20.06
CA SER A 33 18.90 -0.48 20.66
C SER A 33 17.46 0.04 20.79
N ALA A 34 17.27 1.31 21.14
CA ALA A 34 15.95 1.93 21.16
C ALA A 34 15.33 2.02 19.76
N ALA A 35 16.13 2.40 18.74
CA ALA A 35 15.70 2.42 17.35
C ALA A 35 15.35 1.01 16.84
N ILE A 36 16.19 0.00 17.10
CA ILE A 36 15.92 -1.39 16.72
C ILE A 36 14.65 -1.92 17.40
N LYS A 37 14.43 -1.61 18.69
CA LYS A 37 13.20 -2.00 19.39
C LYS A 37 11.97 -1.26 18.86
N ALA A 38 12.11 -0.01 18.42
CA ALA A 38 11.02 0.72 17.78
C ALA A 38 10.67 0.10 16.43
N ILE A 39 11.68 -0.21 15.60
CA ILE A 39 11.53 -0.90 14.31
C ILE A 39 10.84 -2.26 14.50
N GLN A 40 11.34 -3.11 15.40
CA GLN A 40 10.73 -4.43 15.67
C GLN A 40 9.27 -4.33 16.16
N ARG A 41 8.93 -3.28 16.91
CA ARG A 41 7.54 -3.05 17.35
C ARG A 41 6.67 -2.59 16.20
N GLU A 42 7.17 -1.74 15.31
CA GLU A 42 6.45 -1.28 14.12
C GLU A 42 6.24 -2.42 13.13
N GLU A 43 7.28 -3.22 12.84
CA GLU A 43 7.17 -4.45 12.05
C GLU A 43 6.15 -5.43 12.64
N GLY A 44 6.18 -5.63 13.97
CA GLY A 44 5.22 -6.50 14.65
C GLY A 44 3.77 -6.00 14.55
N LYS A 45 3.54 -4.69 14.59
CA LYS A 45 2.21 -4.08 14.38
C LYS A 45 1.75 -4.23 12.94
N GLN A 46 2.64 -3.93 12.00
CA GLN A 46 2.38 -4.05 10.56
C GLN A 46 2.05 -5.49 10.19
N LYS A 47 2.79 -6.47 10.73
CA LYS A 47 2.49 -7.89 10.52
C LYS A 47 1.12 -8.29 11.03
N LYS A 48 0.73 -7.87 12.25
CA LYS A 48 -0.60 -8.15 12.79
C LYS A 48 -1.72 -7.54 11.94
N LYS A 49 -1.49 -6.34 11.42
CA LYS A 49 -2.40 -5.68 10.48
C LYS A 49 -2.54 -6.49 9.19
N GLU A 50 -1.43 -6.87 8.57
CA GLU A 50 -1.43 -7.71 7.37
C GLU A 50 -2.12 -9.06 7.60
N ASP A 51 -1.86 -9.72 8.74
CA ASP A 51 -2.49 -11.00 9.10
C ASP A 51 -4.02 -10.84 9.23
N LYS A 52 -4.49 -9.74 9.85
CA LYS A 52 -5.93 -9.41 9.95
C LYS A 52 -6.54 -9.20 8.56
N LEU A 53 -5.92 -8.39 7.70
CA LEU A 53 -6.43 -8.13 6.35
C LEU A 53 -6.41 -9.40 5.49
N ALA A 54 -5.39 -10.25 5.63
CA ALA A 54 -5.34 -11.56 4.98
C ALA A 54 -6.49 -12.46 5.44
N ALA A 55 -6.83 -12.46 6.73
CA ALA A 55 -7.98 -13.21 7.24
C ALA A 55 -9.31 -12.72 6.65
N LEU A 56 -9.47 -11.40 6.46
CA LEU A 56 -10.63 -10.82 5.79
C LEU A 56 -10.70 -11.21 4.31
N LEU A 57 -9.56 -11.24 3.60
CA LEU A 57 -9.50 -11.74 2.22
C LEU A 57 -9.94 -13.21 2.14
N VAL A 58 -9.50 -14.05 3.07
CA VAL A 58 -9.95 -15.46 3.16
C VAL A 58 -11.45 -15.54 3.45
N LYS A 59 -11.98 -14.68 4.32
CA LYS A 59 -13.42 -14.60 4.61
C LYS A 59 -14.24 -14.23 3.37
N LEU A 60 -13.77 -13.25 2.58
CA LEU A 60 -14.38 -12.84 1.31
C LEU A 60 -14.43 -14.01 0.31
N ILE A 61 -13.33 -14.78 0.21
CA ILE A 61 -13.28 -15.95 -0.67
C ILE A 61 -14.31 -17.02 -0.24
N LYS A 62 -14.55 -17.17 1.07
CA LYS A 62 -15.39 -18.23 1.65
C LYS A 62 -16.87 -17.87 1.83
N SER A 63 -17.27 -16.61 1.72
CA SER A 63 -18.67 -16.19 1.95
C SER A 63 -19.63 -16.72 0.87
N ALA A 64 -20.92 -16.87 1.21
CA ALA A 64 -21.96 -17.17 0.23
C ALA A 64 -22.10 -15.99 -0.76
N GLY A 65 -21.86 -16.23 -2.05
CA GLY A 65 -21.61 -15.16 -3.04
C GLY A 65 -20.13 -14.74 -3.16
N GLY A 66 -19.21 -15.59 -2.69
CA GLY A 66 -17.76 -15.36 -2.68
C GLY A 66 -17.15 -15.15 -4.06
N ALA A 67 -15.82 -14.97 -4.09
CA ALA A 67 -15.07 -14.72 -5.31
C ALA A 67 -15.48 -15.69 -6.44
N THR A 68 -15.89 -15.15 -7.58
CA THR A 68 -16.13 -15.97 -8.78
C THR A 68 -14.84 -16.72 -9.14
N SER A 69 -14.95 -17.83 -9.88
CA SER A 69 -13.77 -18.62 -10.28
C SER A 69 -12.65 -17.76 -10.89
N GLY A 70 -13.03 -16.75 -11.71
CA GLY A 70 -12.09 -15.78 -12.27
C GLY A 70 -11.46 -14.84 -11.24
N VAL A 71 -12.26 -14.29 -10.31
CA VAL A 71 -11.73 -13.44 -9.21
C VAL A 71 -10.79 -14.24 -8.30
N LEU A 72 -11.14 -15.50 -8.00
CA LEU A 72 -10.30 -16.37 -7.18
C LEU A 72 -8.96 -16.67 -7.87
N ALA A 73 -8.97 -16.96 -9.18
CA ALA A 73 -7.75 -17.18 -9.95
C ALA A 73 -6.82 -15.96 -9.91
N LEU A 74 -7.39 -14.75 -10.06
CA LEU A 74 -6.63 -13.50 -9.95
C LEU A 74 -6.06 -13.30 -8.54
N ILE A 75 -6.83 -13.55 -7.48
CA ILE A 75 -6.32 -13.45 -6.11
C ILE A 75 -5.14 -14.39 -5.90
N VAL A 76 -5.26 -15.66 -6.32
CA VAL A 76 -4.17 -16.65 -6.19
C VAL A 76 -2.94 -16.20 -6.97
N GLN A 77 -3.13 -15.69 -8.20
CA GLN A 77 -2.02 -15.18 -9.01
C GLN A 77 -1.31 -14.00 -8.33
N LEU A 78 -2.06 -13.00 -7.85
CA LEU A 78 -1.49 -11.82 -7.20
C LEU A 78 -0.74 -12.19 -5.90
N LEU A 79 -1.29 -13.13 -5.12
CA LEU A 79 -0.61 -13.66 -3.94
C LEU A 79 0.69 -14.39 -4.30
N ASN A 80 0.68 -15.19 -5.37
CA ASN A 80 1.88 -15.88 -5.87
C ASN A 80 2.95 -14.90 -6.37
N GLU A 81 2.53 -13.74 -6.85
CA GLU A 81 3.41 -12.63 -7.23
C GLU A 81 3.84 -11.76 -6.03
N ASN A 82 3.56 -12.21 -4.80
CA ASN A 82 3.91 -11.57 -3.53
C ASN A 82 3.27 -10.21 -3.27
N ILE A 83 2.16 -9.89 -3.97
CA ILE A 83 1.42 -8.65 -3.74
C ILE A 83 0.77 -8.70 -2.34
N PRO A 84 0.85 -7.61 -1.53
CA PRO A 84 0.29 -7.60 -0.17
C PRO A 84 -1.20 -7.95 -0.14
N ALA A 85 -1.59 -8.79 0.80
CA ALA A 85 -2.99 -9.22 0.96
C ALA A 85 -3.91 -8.04 1.28
N GLY A 86 -3.44 -7.06 2.08
CA GLY A 86 -4.18 -5.84 2.34
C GLY A 86 -4.47 -5.03 1.07
N PHE A 87 -3.52 -4.98 0.12
CA PHE A 87 -3.69 -4.31 -1.16
C PHE A 87 -4.71 -5.01 -2.04
N ILE A 88 -4.64 -6.34 -2.13
CA ILE A 88 -5.61 -7.17 -2.86
C ILE A 88 -7.02 -7.01 -2.27
N LEU A 89 -7.14 -7.03 -0.93
CA LEU A 89 -8.41 -6.82 -0.25
C LEU A 89 -8.99 -5.44 -0.55
N ALA A 90 -8.17 -4.38 -0.49
CA ALA A 90 -8.61 -3.02 -0.78
C ALA A 90 -9.15 -2.85 -2.20
N ILE A 91 -8.57 -3.55 -3.19
CA ILE A 91 -9.12 -3.59 -4.55
C ILE A 91 -10.53 -4.20 -4.55
N LEU A 92 -10.73 -5.29 -3.82
CA LEU A 92 -11.97 -6.08 -3.81
C LEU A 92 -13.10 -5.50 -2.93
N ILE A 93 -12.81 -4.51 -2.09
CA ILE A 93 -13.72 -4.08 -1.03
C ILE A 93 -14.83 -3.14 -1.51
N LEU A 94 -14.74 -2.66 -2.75
CA LEU A 94 -15.74 -1.78 -3.35
C LEU A 94 -17.15 -2.41 -3.27
N GLY A 95 -18.11 -1.65 -2.72
CA GLY A 95 -19.48 -2.12 -2.48
C GLY A 95 -19.66 -3.17 -1.37
N LYS A 96 -18.63 -3.49 -0.59
CA LYS A 96 -18.68 -4.51 0.48
C LYS A 96 -18.62 -3.88 1.87
N GLU A 97 -19.68 -3.19 2.26
CA GLU A 97 -19.77 -2.40 3.50
C GLU A 97 -19.41 -3.17 4.77
N ASP A 98 -19.80 -4.45 4.88
CA ASP A 98 -19.46 -5.28 6.04
C ASP A 98 -17.94 -5.51 6.14
N LEU A 99 -17.28 -5.74 5.01
CA LEU A 99 -15.83 -5.90 4.97
C LEU A 99 -15.11 -4.57 5.20
N LYS A 100 -15.63 -3.46 4.68
CA LYS A 100 -15.09 -2.12 4.97
C LYS A 100 -15.10 -1.85 6.48
N LYS A 101 -16.23 -2.13 7.14
CA LYS A 101 -16.36 -1.97 8.60
C LYS A 101 -15.40 -2.86 9.38
N GLU A 102 -15.24 -4.12 8.98
CA GLU A 102 -14.32 -5.06 9.63
C GLU A 102 -12.84 -4.72 9.42
N ALA A 103 -12.50 -4.23 8.22
CA ALA A 103 -11.17 -3.69 7.94
C ALA A 103 -10.91 -2.48 8.84
N GLY A 104 -11.88 -1.57 8.97
CA GLY A 104 -11.83 -0.43 9.86
C GLY A 104 -10.66 0.51 9.53
N GLU A 105 -10.00 1.02 10.56
CA GLU A 105 -8.87 1.97 10.44
C GLU A 105 -7.69 1.40 9.63
N ASP A 106 -7.60 0.08 9.44
CA ASP A 106 -6.51 -0.55 8.70
C ASP A 106 -6.50 -0.18 7.22
N LEU A 107 -7.65 0.19 6.64
CA LEU A 107 -7.76 0.67 5.26
C LEU A 107 -8.07 2.17 5.18
N MET A 108 -8.00 2.91 6.29
CA MET A 108 -8.21 4.36 6.27
C MET A 108 -6.88 5.09 6.05
N LEU A 109 -6.92 6.13 5.21
CA LEU A 109 -5.81 7.07 5.12
C LEU A 109 -5.63 7.78 6.45
N LYS A 110 -4.38 7.90 6.88
CA LYS A 110 -4.07 8.67 8.07
C LYS A 110 -4.25 10.16 7.76
N SER A 111 -4.78 10.90 8.72
CA SER A 111 -5.07 12.34 8.59
C SER A 111 -3.81 13.21 8.38
N ASP A 112 -2.63 12.67 8.64
CA ASP A 112 -1.33 13.31 8.42
C ASP A 112 -0.71 12.99 7.05
N TYR A 113 -1.39 12.19 6.21
CA TYR A 113 -0.92 11.90 4.86
C TYR A 113 -1.03 13.14 3.97
N ASP A 114 0.11 13.54 3.40
CA ASP A 114 0.23 14.72 2.57
C ASP A 114 -0.12 14.41 1.11
N ASP A 115 -1.42 14.40 0.77
CA ASP A 115 -1.87 13.99 -0.57
C ASP A 115 -1.46 15.01 -1.66
N PRO A 116 -0.57 14.64 -2.59
CA PRO A 116 -0.11 15.54 -3.62
C PRO A 116 -1.17 15.80 -4.72
N GLU A 117 -2.12 14.88 -4.95
CA GLU A 117 -3.23 15.08 -5.89
C GLU A 117 -4.21 16.13 -5.34
N GLN A 118 -4.57 16.02 -4.06
CA GLN A 118 -5.45 17.00 -3.40
C GLN A 118 -4.80 18.40 -3.37
N LYS A 119 -3.51 18.49 -3.06
CA LYS A 119 -2.78 19.77 -3.13
C LYS A 119 -2.80 20.40 -4.53
N MET A 120 -2.73 19.58 -5.57
CA MET A 120 -2.80 20.05 -6.96
C MET A 120 -4.17 20.65 -7.26
N LEU A 121 -5.25 19.96 -6.86
CA LEU A 121 -6.64 20.41 -7.04
C LEU A 121 -6.91 21.72 -6.28
N GLU A 122 -6.34 21.88 -5.10
CA GLU A 122 -6.43 23.11 -4.29
C GLU A 122 -5.55 24.26 -4.81
N GLY A 123 -4.85 24.07 -5.93
CA GLY A 123 -3.95 25.08 -6.51
C GLY A 123 -2.70 25.38 -5.66
N LYS A 124 -2.40 24.54 -4.66
CA LYS A 124 -1.20 24.67 -3.83
C LYS A 124 0.03 24.25 -4.64
N LYS A 125 1.18 24.90 -4.38
CA LYS A 125 2.47 24.49 -4.98
C LYS A 125 2.87 23.12 -4.41
N GLY A 126 2.52 22.06 -5.14
CA GLY A 126 3.03 20.71 -4.94
C GLY A 126 4.31 20.47 -5.73
N ASP A 127 5.24 19.71 -5.15
CA ASP A 127 6.45 19.22 -5.84
C ASP A 127 6.09 18.05 -6.77
N LEU A 128 5.30 18.34 -7.81
CA LEU A 128 4.86 17.36 -8.82
C LEU A 128 5.61 17.56 -10.13
N THR A 129 6.17 16.47 -10.64
CA THR A 129 6.75 16.36 -11.97
C THR A 129 5.66 16.51 -13.05
N LYS A 130 6.08 16.73 -14.31
CA LYS A 130 5.14 16.85 -15.44
C LYS A 130 4.35 15.56 -15.67
N GLU A 131 5.00 14.41 -15.53
CA GLU A 131 4.35 13.10 -15.72
C GLU A 131 3.33 12.80 -14.62
N GLU A 132 3.65 13.09 -13.35
CA GLU A 132 2.70 12.91 -12.25
C GLU A 132 1.44 13.78 -12.44
N ARG A 133 1.61 15.04 -12.86
CA ARG A 133 0.47 15.92 -13.19
C ARG A 133 -0.37 15.37 -14.33
N LYS A 134 0.27 14.82 -15.37
CA LYS A 134 -0.42 14.20 -16.50
C LYS A 134 -1.24 12.99 -16.06
N ILE A 135 -0.72 12.18 -15.14
CA ILE A 135 -1.43 11.02 -14.60
C ILE A 135 -2.68 11.45 -13.83
N PHE A 136 -2.58 12.44 -12.94
CA PHE A 136 -3.74 12.91 -12.18
C PHE A 136 -4.80 13.56 -13.08
N LYS A 137 -4.39 14.40 -14.03
CA LYS A 137 -5.32 14.97 -15.01
C LYS A 137 -5.98 13.90 -15.89
N LYS A 138 -5.22 12.89 -16.29
CA LYS A 138 -5.78 11.78 -17.06
C LYS A 138 -6.83 11.02 -16.22
N LYS A 139 -6.57 10.75 -14.94
CA LYS A 139 -7.59 10.13 -14.06
C LYS A 139 -8.85 10.98 -13.92
N GLU A 140 -8.69 12.30 -13.75
CA GLU A 140 -9.81 13.24 -13.69
C GLU A 140 -10.64 13.20 -14.98
N GLN A 141 -9.97 13.27 -16.14
CA GLN A 141 -10.63 13.13 -17.44
C GLN A 141 -11.33 11.78 -17.60
N GLU A 142 -10.70 10.66 -17.23
CA GLU A 142 -11.31 9.33 -17.33
C GLU A 142 -12.50 9.17 -16.38
N MET A 143 -12.49 9.87 -15.25
CA MET A 143 -13.65 9.97 -14.38
C MET A 143 -14.76 10.76 -15.08
N GLU A 144 -14.44 11.89 -15.72
CA GLU A 144 -15.37 12.69 -16.54
C GLU A 144 -15.89 11.95 -17.78
N ASP A 145 -15.09 11.10 -18.42
CA ASP A 145 -15.48 10.33 -19.61
C ASP A 145 -16.49 9.22 -19.23
N LEU A 146 -16.44 8.72 -17.98
CA LEU A 146 -17.53 7.93 -17.39
C LEU A 146 -18.78 8.78 -17.06
N GLU A 147 -18.70 10.11 -17.13
CA GLU A 147 -19.78 11.06 -16.85
C GLU A 147 -20.57 11.47 -18.08
N ASP A 148 -20.92 10.54 -18.98
CA ASP A 148 -22.02 10.82 -19.89
C ASP A 148 -23.27 11.16 -19.02
N THR A 149 -23.67 12.44 -19.08
CA THR A 149 -24.09 13.30 -17.95
C THR A 149 -25.34 12.94 -17.13
N GLU A 150 -25.87 11.72 -17.22
CA GLU A 150 -27.05 11.25 -16.45
C GLU A 150 -26.78 10.07 -15.48
N VAL A 151 -25.57 9.48 -15.45
CA VAL A 151 -25.41 8.08 -14.95
C VAL A 151 -24.73 7.93 -13.58
N LEU A 152 -23.64 8.65 -13.26
CA LEU A 152 -22.94 8.50 -11.96
C LEU A 152 -23.42 9.52 -10.91
N SER A 153 -24.27 9.06 -9.98
CA SER A 153 -24.72 9.88 -8.85
C SER A 153 -23.54 10.41 -8.00
N PRO A 154 -23.67 11.57 -7.33
CA PRO A 154 -22.63 12.11 -6.44
C PRO A 154 -22.15 11.11 -5.39
N LYS A 155 -23.06 10.27 -4.89
CA LYS A 155 -22.76 9.19 -3.95
C LYS A 155 -21.80 8.15 -4.52
N ILE A 156 -22.01 7.74 -5.77
CA ILE A 156 -21.13 6.76 -6.42
C ILE A 156 -19.73 7.34 -6.60
N ARG A 157 -19.62 8.62 -6.97
CA ARG A 157 -18.32 9.31 -7.09
C ARG A 157 -17.57 9.33 -5.77
N GLU A 158 -18.27 9.63 -4.67
CA GLU A 158 -17.70 9.60 -3.33
C GLU A 158 -17.19 8.19 -2.97
N GLU A 159 -17.97 7.15 -3.24
CA GLU A 159 -17.59 5.76 -2.97
C GLU A 159 -16.40 5.28 -3.82
N LEU A 160 -16.29 5.72 -5.08
CA LEU A 160 -15.14 5.43 -5.95
C LEU A 160 -13.87 6.17 -5.49
N ASN A 161 -14.00 7.40 -4.99
CA ASN A 161 -12.89 8.13 -4.40
C ASN A 161 -12.41 7.45 -3.12
N GLU A 162 -13.33 7.12 -2.21
CA GLU A 162 -13.04 6.36 -0.98
C GLU A 162 -12.33 5.03 -1.31
N TRP A 163 -12.76 4.34 -2.37
CA TRP A 163 -12.11 3.11 -2.83
C TRP A 163 -10.65 3.33 -3.25
N GLY A 164 -10.36 4.38 -4.03
CA GLY A 164 -9.00 4.77 -4.37
C GLY A 164 -8.15 5.08 -3.13
N GLU A 165 -8.73 5.75 -2.14
CA GLU A 165 -8.10 6.06 -0.86
C GLU A 165 -7.79 4.80 -0.03
N MET A 166 -8.70 3.83 0.00
CA MET A 166 -8.47 2.54 0.68
C MET A 166 -7.33 1.75 0.04
N ILE A 167 -7.26 1.72 -1.30
CA ILE A 167 -6.14 1.09 -2.02
C ILE A 167 -4.83 1.80 -1.68
N LEU A 168 -4.85 3.15 -1.64
CA LEU A 168 -3.69 3.94 -1.25
C LEU A 168 -3.25 3.64 0.19
N ALA A 169 -4.18 3.61 1.16
CA ALA A 169 -3.88 3.31 2.55
C ALA A 169 -3.26 1.90 2.72
N ALA A 170 -3.79 0.91 2.00
CA ALA A 170 -3.22 -0.43 1.96
C ALA A 170 -1.79 -0.41 1.39
N GLY A 171 -1.58 0.27 0.26
CA GLY A 171 -0.28 0.36 -0.39
C GLY A 171 0.77 1.09 0.46
N LEU A 172 0.37 2.17 1.14
CA LEU A 172 1.19 2.94 2.06
C LEU A 172 1.55 2.17 3.33
N SER A 173 0.82 1.10 3.64
CA SER A 173 1.17 0.25 4.79
C SER A 173 2.45 -0.54 4.54
N SER A 174 2.86 -0.78 3.29
CA SER A 174 4.15 -1.38 2.94
C SER A 174 4.70 -0.86 1.60
N PRO A 175 5.07 0.45 1.50
CA PRO A 175 5.26 1.15 0.22
C PRO A 175 6.27 0.47 -0.71
N HIS A 176 7.43 0.08 -0.19
CA HIS A 176 8.47 -0.59 -0.98
C HIS A 176 8.05 -1.97 -1.49
N LYS A 177 7.35 -2.74 -0.66
CA LYS A 177 6.84 -4.07 -1.05
C LYS A 177 5.77 -3.92 -2.13
N THR A 178 4.81 -3.02 -1.92
CA THR A 178 3.76 -2.74 -2.89
C THR A 178 4.35 -2.32 -4.24
N ILE A 179 5.27 -1.35 -4.26
CA ILE A 179 5.93 -0.90 -5.50
C ILE A 179 6.71 -2.03 -6.18
N GLY A 180 7.45 -2.83 -5.39
CA GLY A 180 8.28 -3.91 -5.93
C GLY A 180 7.49 -5.14 -6.42
N THR A 181 6.19 -5.24 -6.12
CA THR A 181 5.38 -6.44 -6.43
C THR A 181 4.19 -6.16 -7.34
N VAL A 182 3.60 -4.96 -7.26
CA VAL A 182 2.45 -4.55 -8.09
C VAL A 182 2.87 -4.03 -9.46
N LEU A 183 4.10 -3.52 -9.57
CA LEU A 183 4.68 -3.10 -10.84
C LEU A 183 5.46 -4.25 -11.49
N ASP A 184 5.47 -4.29 -12.82
CA ASP A 184 6.35 -5.14 -13.61
C ASP A 184 7.75 -4.52 -13.79
N GLU A 185 8.60 -5.20 -14.55
CA GLU A 185 9.97 -4.77 -14.83
C GLU A 185 10.03 -3.44 -15.60
N GLU A 186 9.00 -3.12 -16.38
CA GLU A 186 8.87 -1.85 -17.12
C GLU A 186 8.22 -0.73 -16.28
N ARG A 187 7.98 -0.98 -14.99
CA ARG A 187 7.25 -0.10 -14.07
C ARG A 187 5.80 0.17 -14.47
N LYS A 188 5.19 -0.73 -15.23
CA LYS A 188 3.75 -0.71 -15.49
C LYS A 188 3.03 -1.54 -14.43
N ILE A 189 1.76 -1.23 -14.21
CA ILE A 189 0.92 -1.99 -13.29
C ILE A 189 0.61 -3.33 -13.94
N LYS A 190 0.83 -4.40 -13.19
CA LYS A 190 0.57 -5.75 -13.71
C LYS A 190 -0.90 -5.92 -14.07
N ALA A 191 -1.16 -6.48 -15.25
CA ALA A 191 -2.50 -6.67 -15.79
C ALA A 191 -3.48 -7.39 -14.83
N PRO A 192 -3.08 -8.45 -14.07
CA PRO A 192 -3.98 -9.10 -13.12
C PRO A 192 -4.51 -8.17 -12.02
N ALA A 193 -3.75 -7.15 -11.60
CA ALA A 193 -4.18 -6.19 -10.59
C ALA A 193 -5.22 -5.23 -11.17
N VAL A 194 -5.01 -4.78 -12.41
CA VAL A 194 -6.00 -3.97 -13.15
C VAL A 194 -7.27 -4.78 -13.37
N GLN A 195 -7.15 -6.03 -13.84
CA GLN A 195 -8.28 -6.91 -14.07
C GLN A 195 -9.12 -7.15 -12.82
N LEU A 196 -8.46 -7.34 -11.66
CA LEU A 196 -9.16 -7.50 -10.38
C LEU A 196 -9.93 -6.23 -9.99
N ALA A 197 -9.34 -5.05 -10.22
CA ALA A 197 -10.00 -3.78 -10.00
C ALA A 197 -11.20 -3.59 -10.94
N THR A 198 -11.05 -3.92 -12.22
CA THR A 198 -12.14 -3.89 -13.21
C THR A 198 -13.29 -4.81 -12.82
N PHE A 199 -13.00 -6.03 -12.33
CA PHE A 199 -14.07 -6.93 -11.85
C PHE A 199 -14.76 -6.40 -10.61
N SER A 200 -14.03 -5.78 -9.68
CA SER A 200 -14.62 -5.16 -8.49
C SER A 200 -15.53 -3.99 -8.86
N LEU A 201 -15.09 -3.17 -9.82
CA LEU A 201 -15.85 -2.06 -10.37
C LEU A 201 -17.11 -2.51 -11.11
N ARG A 202 -17.01 -3.51 -11.99
CA ARG A 202 -18.14 -4.11 -12.69
C ARG A 202 -19.19 -4.63 -11.73
N ASP A 203 -18.75 -5.40 -10.72
CA ASP A 203 -19.67 -5.99 -9.74
C ASP A 203 -20.38 -4.86 -8.96
N TYR A 204 -19.68 -3.79 -8.62
CA TYR A 204 -20.24 -2.60 -7.97
C TYR A 204 -21.22 -1.82 -8.87
N PHE A 205 -20.90 -1.61 -10.14
CA PHE A 205 -21.83 -0.95 -11.07
C PHE A 205 -23.09 -1.78 -11.33
N THR A 206 -22.94 -3.10 -11.50
CA THR A 206 -24.07 -4.03 -11.63
C THR A 206 -25.02 -3.91 -10.42
N THR A 207 -24.51 -3.83 -9.19
CA THR A 207 -25.38 -3.70 -8.00
C THR A 207 -26.09 -2.35 -7.91
N HIS A 208 -25.60 -1.33 -8.61
CA HIS A 208 -26.22 -0.02 -8.73
C HIS A 208 -27.07 0.14 -10.00
N GLY A 209 -27.25 -0.93 -10.79
CA GLY A 209 -28.03 -0.92 -12.02
C GLY A 209 -27.35 -0.15 -13.16
N LEU A 210 -26.02 -0.06 -13.13
CA LEU A 210 -25.21 0.60 -14.14
C LEU A 210 -24.51 -0.43 -15.03
N GLU A 211 -24.50 -0.20 -16.34
CA GLU A 211 -23.80 -1.01 -17.32
C GLU A 211 -22.80 -0.13 -18.08
N TYR A 212 -21.54 -0.57 -18.11
CA TYR A 212 -20.44 0.07 -18.83
C TYR A 212 -19.70 -0.98 -19.65
N ASP A 213 -19.02 -0.55 -20.71
CA ASP A 213 -18.14 -1.43 -21.46
C ASP A 213 -16.96 -1.87 -20.58
N TYR A 214 -16.46 -3.08 -20.85
CA TYR A 214 -15.30 -3.60 -20.15
C TYR A 214 -14.07 -2.71 -20.36
N ASP A 215 -13.88 -2.19 -21.58
CA ASP A 215 -12.72 -1.38 -21.93
C ASP A 215 -12.73 -0.05 -21.14
N ASP A 216 -13.88 0.62 -21.02
CA ASP A 216 -14.03 1.85 -20.21
C ASP A 216 -13.74 1.58 -18.73
N MET A 217 -14.32 0.50 -18.18
CA MET A 217 -14.04 0.11 -16.79
C MET A 217 -12.58 -0.27 -16.57
N TRP A 218 -11.93 -0.87 -17.56
CA TRP A 218 -10.50 -1.20 -17.53
C TRP A 218 -9.63 0.06 -17.52
N GLU A 219 -9.88 1.01 -18.41
CA GLU A 219 -9.13 2.24 -18.52
C GLU A 219 -9.23 3.08 -17.25
N PHE A 220 -10.44 3.22 -16.70
CA PHE A 220 -10.68 3.86 -15.41
C PHE A 220 -9.99 3.14 -14.25
N SER A 221 -10.14 1.81 -14.14
CA SER A 221 -9.49 1.02 -13.09
C SER A 221 -7.97 1.19 -13.13
N ALA A 222 -7.40 1.17 -14.35
CA ALA A 222 -5.98 1.41 -14.54
C ALA A 222 -5.59 2.86 -14.17
N ALA A 223 -6.44 3.85 -14.43
CA ALA A 223 -6.21 5.24 -14.07
C ALA A 223 -6.19 5.45 -12.55
N VAL A 224 -7.15 4.86 -11.83
CA VAL A 224 -7.20 4.84 -10.36
C VAL A 224 -5.92 4.23 -9.81
N LEU A 225 -5.56 3.02 -10.25
CA LEU A 225 -4.35 2.35 -9.77
C LEU A 225 -3.08 3.13 -10.11
N ARG A 226 -2.98 3.76 -11.31
CA ARG A 226 -1.83 4.62 -11.66
C ARG A 226 -1.69 5.80 -10.72
N SER A 227 -2.78 6.50 -10.40
CA SER A 227 -2.75 7.60 -9.43
C SER A 227 -2.28 7.12 -8.05
N VAL A 228 -2.81 6.00 -7.58
CA VAL A 228 -2.40 5.38 -6.32
C VAL A 228 -0.92 5.00 -6.33
N MET A 229 -0.43 4.36 -7.38
CA MET A 229 0.97 3.92 -7.46
C MET A 229 1.95 5.09 -7.51
N VAL A 230 1.59 6.22 -8.15
CA VAL A 230 2.39 7.46 -8.10
C VAL A 230 2.53 7.96 -6.66
N LYS A 231 1.42 8.01 -5.92
CA LYS A 231 1.39 8.45 -4.53
C LYS A 231 2.24 7.54 -3.63
N ILE A 232 2.14 6.22 -3.81
CA ILE A 232 2.95 5.24 -3.06
C ILE A 232 4.44 5.36 -3.41
N ASP A 233 4.80 5.49 -4.69
CA ASP A 233 6.21 5.64 -5.11
C ASP A 233 6.84 6.90 -4.50
N LYS A 234 6.08 7.99 -4.45
CA LYS A 234 6.51 9.24 -3.81
C LYS A 234 6.75 9.03 -2.32
N ALA A 235 5.80 8.42 -1.61
CA ALA A 235 5.97 8.09 -0.20
C ALA A 235 7.18 7.17 0.03
N ALA A 236 7.38 6.15 -0.80
CA ALA A 236 8.52 5.24 -0.73
C ALA A 236 9.87 5.92 -0.95
N LYS A 237 9.93 7.03 -1.69
CA LYS A 237 11.16 7.83 -1.86
C LYS A 237 11.47 8.71 -0.64
N HIS A 238 10.44 9.13 0.10
CA HIS A 238 10.57 9.98 1.29
C HIS A 238 10.79 9.19 2.58
N VAL A 239 10.29 7.94 2.64
CA VAL A 239 10.76 6.96 3.60
C VAL A 239 12.19 6.62 3.20
N LYS A 240 13.18 7.18 3.89
CA LYS A 240 14.60 6.79 3.70
C LYS A 240 14.63 5.26 3.67
N LYS A 241 15.44 4.67 2.78
CA LYS A 241 15.93 3.30 2.93
C LYS A 241 16.54 3.25 4.33
N GLU A 242 15.75 2.94 5.34
CA GLU A 242 16.25 2.70 6.68
C GLU A 242 17.22 1.57 6.47
N VAL A 243 18.48 1.86 6.81
CA VAL A 243 19.61 0.99 6.56
C VAL A 243 19.27 -0.35 7.17
N LEU A 244 18.82 -1.30 6.33
CA LEU A 244 18.86 -2.70 6.67
C LEU A 244 20.32 -2.94 7.04
N PRO A 245 20.64 -3.37 8.27
CA PRO A 245 21.99 -3.77 8.57
C PRO A 245 22.35 -4.87 7.56
N ALA A 246 23.33 -4.58 6.72
CA ALA A 246 23.88 -5.56 5.81
C ALA A 246 24.50 -6.67 6.67
N GLY A 247 23.91 -7.85 6.60
CA GLY A 247 24.43 -9.07 7.22
C GLY A 247 23.96 -9.32 8.65
N PHE A 248 23.08 -10.31 8.79
CA PHE A 248 23.31 -11.49 9.62
C PHE A 248 22.73 -12.71 8.92
#